data_AF-A0A7S1DMQ9-F1
#
_entry.id   AF-A0A7S1DMQ9-F1
#
_cell.length_a   1.000
_cell.length_b   1.000
_cell.length_c   1.000
_cell.angle_alpha   90.00
_cell.angle_beta   90.00
_cell.angle_gamma   90.00
#
_symmetry.space_group_name_H-M   'P 1'
#
loop_
_entity.id
_entity.type
_entity.pdbx_description
1 polymer ?
#
loop_
_entity_poly.entity_id
_entity_poly.type
_entity_poly.pdbx_seq_one_letter_code
_entity_poly.pdbx_strand_id
1 'polypeptide(L)'
;DAVEEIASMRPWSISWSNVLDYMGPKTFHKLARKLSVHGNVIHFGYSMNWHSTVKGAHLVDYMLYEGNAELAKTRANIIQAANERDAALVCGMGLNGVLRTPPPENPMNTVSELLTSKHYEAWAKAFFRAAQDSGPEPSVANVAPAFASNPFTNYGTGTMHMTWTYDQAISFRAANPDLSTDLSVFGQT
;
A
#
# COMPACT_ATOMS: atom_id res chain seq x y z
N ASP A 1 12.21 -29.38 -6.05
CA ASP A 1 11.13 -28.37 -6.04
C ASP A 1 11.80 -26.99 -6.06
N ALA A 2 11.37 -26.05 -6.91
CA ALA A 2 12.02 -24.74 -7.02
C ALA A 2 12.01 -23.95 -5.69
N VAL A 3 11.02 -24.18 -4.83
CA VAL A 3 10.93 -23.56 -3.51
C VAL A 3 12.04 -24.06 -2.59
N GLU A 4 12.31 -25.36 -2.60
CA GLU A 4 13.35 -25.98 -1.78
C GLU A 4 14.75 -25.55 -2.24
N GLU A 5 14.95 -25.43 -3.56
CA GLU A 5 16.20 -24.94 -4.13
C GLU A 5 16.50 -23.51 -3.67
N ILE A 6 15.53 -22.59 -3.79
CA ILE A 6 15.69 -21.20 -3.33
C ILE A 6 15.91 -21.15 -1.81
N ALA A 7 15.16 -21.94 -1.04
CA ALA A 7 15.35 -21.99 0.42
C ALA A 7 16.77 -22.44 0.79
N SER A 8 17.33 -23.43 0.07
CA SER A 8 18.69 -23.95 0.32
C SER A 8 19.80 -22.91 0.12
N MET A 9 19.55 -21.88 -0.68
CA MET A 9 20.47 -20.75 -0.87
C MET A 9 20.55 -19.82 0.33
N ARG A 10 19.64 -19.97 1.32
CA ARG A 10 19.54 -19.14 2.54
C ARG A 10 19.49 -17.64 2.20
N PRO A 11 18.52 -17.20 1.38
CA PRO A 11 18.46 -15.82 0.94
C PRO A 11 18.30 -14.87 2.13
N TRP A 12 19.10 -13.81 2.19
CA TRP A 12 18.93 -12.77 3.21
C TRP A 12 17.69 -11.90 2.95
N SER A 13 17.28 -11.79 1.68
CA SER A 13 16.13 -11.01 1.28
C SER A 13 15.40 -11.61 0.09
N ILE A 14 14.07 -11.42 0.01
CA ILE A 14 13.24 -11.89 -1.11
C ILE A 14 12.32 -10.78 -1.60
N SER A 15 12.43 -10.46 -2.90
CA SER A 15 11.48 -9.62 -3.61
C SER A 15 10.34 -10.45 -4.17
N TRP A 16 9.11 -10.06 -3.87
CA TRP A 16 7.93 -10.70 -4.42
C TRP A 16 7.34 -9.96 -5.61
N SER A 17 7.79 -8.74 -5.94
CA SER A 17 7.08 -7.89 -6.90
C SER A 17 5.57 -7.85 -6.56
N ASN A 18 4.69 -8.04 -7.55
CA ASN A 18 3.25 -8.19 -7.41
C ASN A 18 2.75 -9.65 -7.32
N VAL A 19 3.61 -10.63 -7.01
CA VAL A 19 3.23 -12.06 -6.94
C VAL A 19 2.07 -12.31 -5.97
N LEU A 20 2.00 -11.54 -4.89
CA LEU A 20 0.93 -11.64 -3.88
C LEU A 20 -0.48 -11.30 -4.41
N ASP A 21 -0.59 -10.67 -5.59
CA ASP A 21 -1.89 -10.41 -6.24
C ASP A 21 -2.46 -11.63 -6.96
N TYR A 22 -1.63 -12.63 -7.28
CA TYR A 22 -2.01 -13.78 -8.10
C TYR A 22 -2.33 -15.04 -7.30
N MET A 23 -2.35 -14.95 -5.97
CA MET A 23 -2.64 -16.07 -5.10
C MET A 23 -3.33 -15.63 -3.81
N GLY A 24 -4.11 -16.54 -3.22
CA GLY A 24 -4.77 -16.27 -1.95
C GLY A 24 -3.75 -15.99 -0.82
N PRO A 25 -4.03 -15.08 0.12
CA PRO A 25 -3.09 -14.70 1.18
C PRO A 25 -2.55 -15.91 1.97
N LYS A 26 -3.41 -16.88 2.30
CA LYS A 26 -3.01 -18.11 3.01
C LYS A 26 -1.98 -18.93 2.22
N THR A 27 -2.19 -19.09 0.92
CA THR A 27 -1.29 -19.82 0.02
C THR A 27 0.04 -19.08 -0.12
N PHE A 28 -0.02 -17.76 -0.29
CA PHE A 28 1.16 -16.90 -0.34
C PHE A 28 2.02 -17.05 0.92
N HIS A 29 1.43 -16.89 2.10
CA HIS A 29 2.17 -16.99 3.36
C HIS A 29 2.77 -18.38 3.58
N LYS A 30 2.06 -19.46 3.21
CA LYS A 30 2.61 -20.83 3.24
C LYS A 30 3.85 -20.98 2.35
N LEU A 31 3.79 -20.46 1.12
CA LEU A 31 4.92 -20.46 0.20
C LEU A 31 6.10 -19.64 0.75
N ALA A 32 5.83 -18.41 1.17
CA ALA A 32 6.85 -17.49 1.64
C ALA A 32 7.57 -18.02 2.88
N ARG A 33 6.88 -18.68 3.81
CA ARG A 33 7.50 -19.32 4.98
C ARG A 33 8.45 -20.46 4.62
N LYS A 34 8.14 -21.25 3.58
CA LYS A 34 9.05 -22.32 3.13
C LYS A 34 10.40 -21.74 2.69
N LEU A 35 10.38 -20.56 2.07
CA LEU A 35 11.60 -19.83 1.69
C LEU A 35 12.35 -19.24 2.90
N SER A 36 11.69 -19.13 4.06
CA SER A 36 12.26 -18.58 5.31
C SER A 36 12.60 -19.64 6.35
N VAL A 37 12.62 -20.94 5.99
CA VAL A 37 12.81 -22.04 6.95
C VAL A 37 14.12 -21.96 7.74
N HIS A 38 15.12 -21.26 7.20
CA HIS A 38 16.43 -21.06 7.84
C HIS A 38 16.56 -19.76 8.64
N GLY A 39 15.48 -18.97 8.78
CA GLY A 39 15.46 -17.67 9.45
C GLY A 39 16.19 -16.57 8.68
N ASN A 40 16.29 -15.39 9.28
CA ASN A 40 17.04 -14.23 8.76
C ASN A 40 16.65 -13.73 7.35
N VAL A 41 15.40 -13.92 6.93
CA VAL A 41 14.92 -13.49 5.61
C VAL A 41 14.02 -12.28 5.73
N ILE A 42 14.39 -11.17 5.08
CA ILE A 42 13.52 -10.00 4.93
C ILE A 42 12.78 -10.09 3.60
N HIS A 43 11.45 -10.03 3.65
CA HIS A 43 10.61 -10.01 2.46
C HIS A 43 10.18 -8.60 2.14
N PHE A 44 10.15 -8.29 0.86
CA PHE A 44 9.59 -7.06 0.32
C PHE A 44 8.70 -7.38 -0.87
N GLY A 45 7.56 -6.71 -0.96
CA GLY A 45 6.58 -6.96 -2.01
C GLY A 45 5.59 -5.82 -2.10
N TYR A 46 4.81 -5.82 -3.17
CA TYR A 46 3.76 -4.84 -3.34
C TYR A 46 2.48 -5.45 -3.91
N SER A 47 1.34 -4.89 -3.54
CA SER A 47 0.05 -5.18 -4.19
C SER A 47 -0.31 -4.03 -5.09
N MET A 48 -0.69 -4.31 -6.33
CA MET A 48 -1.37 -3.35 -7.19
C MET A 48 -2.87 -3.61 -7.27
N ASN A 49 -3.33 -4.79 -6.84
CA ASN A 49 -4.72 -5.23 -7.03
C ASN A 49 -5.51 -5.39 -5.73
N TRP A 50 -4.96 -5.01 -4.57
CA TRP A 50 -5.63 -5.20 -3.27
C TRP A 50 -7.03 -4.58 -3.22
N HIS A 51 -7.25 -3.45 -3.89
CA HIS A 51 -8.55 -2.78 -3.98
C HIS A 51 -9.66 -3.67 -4.56
N SER A 52 -9.31 -4.66 -5.40
CA SER A 52 -10.28 -5.60 -5.98
C SER A 52 -10.80 -6.61 -4.94
N THR A 53 -10.10 -6.72 -3.81
CA THR A 53 -10.44 -7.64 -2.72
C THR A 53 -11.14 -6.94 -1.55
N VAL A 54 -11.37 -5.62 -1.64
CA VAL A 54 -11.92 -4.79 -0.56
C VAL A 54 -13.09 -3.98 -1.08
N LYS A 55 -14.29 -4.29 -0.60
CA LYS A 55 -15.48 -3.49 -0.90
C LYS A 55 -15.36 -2.10 -0.28
N GLY A 56 -15.56 -1.07 -1.09
CA GLY A 56 -15.44 0.34 -0.74
C GLY A 56 -14.06 0.94 -1.03
N ALA A 57 -13.07 0.12 -1.40
CA ALA A 57 -11.75 0.63 -1.76
C ALA A 57 -11.69 1.21 -3.17
N HIS A 58 -12.74 1.04 -3.97
CA HIS A 58 -12.82 1.59 -5.33
C HIS A 58 -14.14 2.34 -5.55
N LEU A 59 -14.12 3.44 -6.32
CA LEU A 59 -15.31 4.26 -6.56
C LEU A 59 -16.46 3.48 -7.23
N VAL A 60 -16.11 2.41 -7.96
CA VAL A 60 -17.06 1.47 -8.58
C VAL A 60 -17.98 0.79 -7.57
N ASP A 61 -17.53 0.61 -6.33
CA ASP A 61 -18.32 0.01 -5.25
C ASP A 61 -19.48 0.91 -4.80
N TYR A 62 -19.46 2.17 -5.22
CA TYR A 62 -20.47 3.20 -4.97
C TYR A 62 -21.24 3.57 -6.24
N MET A 63 -21.18 2.76 -7.30
CA MET A 63 -22.01 2.99 -8.49
C MET A 63 -23.48 3.01 -8.13
N LEU A 64 -24.23 3.77 -8.93
CA LEU A 64 -25.69 3.82 -8.88
C LEU A 64 -26.22 2.43 -9.27
N TYR A 65 -26.43 1.56 -8.29
CA TYR A 65 -27.52 0.61 -8.43
C TYR A 65 -28.78 1.48 -8.49
N GLU A 66 -29.48 1.48 -9.63
CA GLU A 66 -30.70 2.25 -9.82
C GLU A 66 -31.59 2.12 -8.57
N GLY A 67 -31.88 3.27 -7.92
CA GLY A 67 -32.72 3.33 -6.72
C GLY A 67 -32.00 3.47 -5.37
N ASN A 68 -30.66 3.42 -5.28
CA ASN A 68 -29.97 3.63 -3.99
C ASN A 68 -29.46 5.08 -3.81
N ALA A 69 -30.33 5.95 -3.30
CA ALA A 69 -30.02 7.37 -3.08
C ALA A 69 -28.88 7.61 -2.07
N GLU A 70 -28.70 6.73 -1.07
CA GLU A 70 -27.64 6.84 -0.07
C GLU A 70 -26.26 6.53 -0.67
N LEU A 71 -26.16 5.53 -1.55
CA LEU A 71 -24.92 5.25 -2.28
C LEU A 71 -24.57 6.38 -3.25
N ALA A 72 -25.58 6.94 -3.94
CA ALA A 72 -25.40 8.11 -4.80
C ALA A 72 -24.82 9.31 -4.04
N LYS A 73 -25.38 9.60 -2.87
CA LYS A 73 -24.90 10.66 -1.96
C LYS A 73 -23.49 10.39 -1.46
N THR A 74 -23.21 9.15 -1.04
CA THR A 74 -21.88 8.74 -0.58
C THR A 74 -20.84 8.92 -1.68
N ARG A 75 -21.16 8.50 -2.91
CA ARG A 75 -20.29 8.68 -4.09
C ARG A 75 -19.98 10.16 -4.34
N ALA A 76 -21.00 11.03 -4.31
CA ALA A 76 -20.83 12.46 -4.49
C ALA A 76 -19.91 13.06 -3.40
N ASN A 77 -20.12 12.69 -2.14
CA ASN A 77 -19.30 13.14 -1.01
C ASN A 77 -17.84 12.71 -1.15
N ILE A 78 -17.57 11.47 -1.60
CA ILE A 78 -16.20 10.97 -1.83
C ILE A 78 -15.50 11.81 -2.89
N ILE A 79 -16.17 12.10 -4.02
CA ILE A 79 -15.62 12.92 -5.11
C ILE A 79 -15.34 14.34 -4.63
N GLN A 80 -16.27 14.93 -3.90
CA GLN A 80 -16.10 16.28 -3.34
C GLN A 80 -14.90 16.32 -2.38
N ALA A 81 -14.82 15.39 -1.42
CA ALA A 81 -13.74 15.33 -0.44
C ALA A 81 -12.36 15.14 -1.12
N ALA A 82 -12.28 14.29 -2.14
CA ALA A 82 -11.05 14.12 -2.92
C ALA A 82 -10.63 15.43 -3.61
N ASN A 83 -11.59 16.13 -4.22
CA ASN A 83 -11.33 17.41 -4.88
C ASN A 83 -10.89 18.51 -3.91
N GLU A 84 -11.53 18.60 -2.74
CA GLU A 84 -11.17 19.58 -1.70
C GLU A 84 -9.76 19.34 -1.17
N ARG A 85 -9.42 18.08 -0.89
CA ARG A 85 -8.07 17.68 -0.45
C ARG A 85 -7.01 18.04 -1.49
N ASP A 86 -7.23 17.68 -2.75
CA ASP A 86 -6.25 17.92 -3.81
C ASP A 86 -6.11 19.43 -4.10
N ALA A 87 -7.21 20.18 -4.02
CA ALA A 87 -7.17 21.64 -4.12
C ALA A 87 -6.35 22.27 -2.99
N ALA A 88 -6.52 21.79 -1.75
CA ALA A 88 -5.74 22.26 -0.60
C ALA A 88 -4.24 21.96 -0.78
N LEU A 89 -3.90 20.75 -1.23
CA LEU A 89 -2.51 20.35 -1.50
C LEU A 89 -1.84 21.25 -2.55
N VAL A 90 -2.50 21.41 -3.71
CA VAL A 90 -1.98 22.21 -4.82
C VAL A 90 -1.90 23.69 -4.46
N CYS A 91 -2.88 24.21 -3.72
CA CYS A 91 -2.85 25.59 -3.22
C CYS A 91 -1.71 25.80 -2.22
N GLY A 92 -1.48 24.86 -1.31
CA GLY A 92 -0.36 24.89 -0.37
C GLY A 92 1.01 24.88 -1.05
N MET A 93 1.11 24.30 -2.25
CA MET A 93 2.32 24.34 -3.08
C MET A 93 2.45 25.60 -3.94
N GLY A 94 1.42 26.46 -4.01
CA GLY A 94 1.39 27.63 -4.90
C GLY A 94 1.23 27.28 -6.39
N LEU A 95 0.72 26.09 -6.71
CA LEU A 95 0.67 25.55 -8.09
C LEU A 95 -0.75 25.49 -8.68
N ASN A 96 -1.70 26.19 -8.07
CA ASN A 96 -3.12 26.17 -8.43
C ASN A 96 -3.43 26.68 -9.85
N GLY A 97 -2.59 27.58 -10.39
CA GLY A 97 -2.70 28.05 -11.77
C GLY A 97 -2.13 27.11 -12.83
N VAL A 98 -1.49 25.99 -12.42
CA VAL A 98 -0.79 25.06 -13.32
C VAL A 98 -1.34 23.63 -13.22
N LEU A 99 -1.67 23.15 -12.02
CA LEU A 99 -1.98 21.73 -11.78
C LEU A 99 -3.48 21.39 -11.69
N ARG A 100 -4.36 22.39 -11.67
CA ARG A 100 -5.82 22.20 -11.50
C ARG A 100 -6.66 22.88 -12.57
N THR A 101 -6.04 23.31 -13.67
CA THR A 101 -6.71 23.98 -14.79
C THR A 101 -6.38 23.29 -16.11
N PRO A 102 -7.34 22.56 -16.72
CA PRO A 102 -8.73 22.37 -16.30
C PRO A 102 -8.89 21.40 -15.11
N PRO A 103 -10.04 21.41 -14.39
CA PRO A 103 -10.34 20.43 -13.36
C PRO A 103 -10.31 18.99 -13.91
N PRO A 104 -9.92 17.98 -13.11
CA PRO A 104 -9.93 16.59 -13.55
C PRO A 104 -11.33 16.15 -13.97
N GLU A 105 -11.45 15.68 -15.22
CA GLU A 105 -12.71 15.16 -15.76
C GLU A 105 -13.03 13.76 -15.26
N ASN A 106 -11.99 12.97 -14.94
CA ASN A 106 -12.13 11.63 -14.40
C ASN A 106 -11.92 11.62 -12.87
N PRO A 107 -12.98 11.39 -12.08
CA PRO A 107 -12.88 11.35 -10.61
C PRO A 107 -12.01 10.19 -10.11
N MET A 108 -11.71 9.18 -10.92
CA MET A 108 -10.88 8.05 -10.50
C MET A 108 -9.47 8.47 -10.10
N ASN A 109 -8.91 9.48 -10.77
CA ASN A 109 -7.52 9.90 -10.54
C ASN A 109 -7.36 10.57 -9.17
N THR A 110 -8.39 11.24 -8.68
CA THR A 110 -8.38 11.94 -7.38
C THR A 110 -8.93 11.07 -6.25
N VAL A 111 -9.95 10.25 -6.54
CA VAL A 111 -10.62 9.42 -5.52
C VAL A 111 -9.79 8.22 -5.08
N SER A 112 -9.01 7.62 -5.97
CA SER A 112 -8.27 6.37 -5.67
C SER A 112 -7.33 6.53 -4.48
N GLU A 113 -6.69 7.69 -4.33
CA GLU A 113 -5.80 7.97 -3.21
C GLU A 113 -6.58 8.16 -1.90
N LEU A 114 -7.71 8.86 -1.92
CA LEU A 114 -8.57 9.05 -0.75
C LEU A 114 -9.12 7.72 -0.23
N LEU A 115 -9.56 6.82 -1.13
CA LEU A 115 -10.04 5.50 -0.73
C LEU A 115 -8.89 4.60 -0.29
N THR A 116 -7.73 4.71 -0.93
CA THR A 116 -6.52 4.00 -0.50
C THR A 116 -6.18 4.34 0.94
N SER A 117 -6.06 5.63 1.28
CA SER A 117 -5.71 6.07 2.65
C SER A 117 -6.71 5.62 3.71
N LYS A 118 -7.97 5.39 3.34
CA LYS A 118 -9.01 4.88 4.24
C LYS A 118 -8.96 3.37 4.47
N HIS A 119 -8.47 2.59 3.50
CA HIS A 119 -8.68 1.14 3.48
C HIS A 119 -7.39 0.31 3.53
N TYR A 120 -6.23 0.85 3.16
CA TYR A 120 -5.02 0.05 2.99
C TYR A 120 -4.56 -0.66 4.27
N GLU A 121 -4.65 0.01 5.43
CA GLU A 121 -4.20 -0.58 6.71
C GLU A 121 -5.05 -1.79 7.11
N ALA A 122 -6.37 -1.66 6.95
CA ALA A 122 -7.30 -2.74 7.26
C ALA A 122 -7.06 -3.95 6.36
N TRP A 123 -6.82 -3.71 5.06
CA TRP A 123 -6.47 -4.76 4.12
C TRP A 123 -5.13 -5.42 4.46
N ALA A 124 -4.08 -4.64 4.72
CA ALA A 124 -2.76 -5.18 5.04
C ALA A 124 -2.78 -6.02 6.32
N LYS A 125 -3.53 -5.55 7.33
CA LYS A 125 -3.78 -6.32 8.56
C LYS A 125 -4.48 -7.64 8.26
N ALA A 126 -5.48 -7.66 7.39
CA ALA A 126 -6.17 -8.90 6.99
C ALA A 126 -5.25 -9.84 6.20
N PHE A 127 -4.43 -9.30 5.29
CA PHE A 127 -3.42 -10.03 4.55
C PHE A 127 -2.45 -10.74 5.50
N PHE A 128 -1.77 -10.02 6.39
CA PHE A 128 -0.80 -10.62 7.32
C PHE A 128 -1.42 -11.57 8.36
N ARG A 129 -2.64 -11.30 8.81
CA ARG A 129 -3.39 -12.26 9.66
C ARG A 129 -3.60 -13.60 9.00
N ALA A 130 -3.73 -13.66 7.67
CA ALA A 130 -3.86 -14.93 6.96
C ALA A 130 -2.62 -15.83 7.12
N ALA A 131 -1.47 -15.28 7.52
CA ALA A 131 -0.27 -16.05 7.83
C ALA A 131 -0.44 -16.98 9.04
N GLN A 132 -1.40 -16.70 9.94
CA GLN A 132 -1.73 -17.52 11.12
C GLN A 132 -2.08 -18.97 10.74
N ASP A 133 -2.60 -19.19 9.53
CA ASP A 133 -2.95 -20.50 8.98
C ASP A 133 -1.74 -21.44 8.78
N SER A 134 -0.52 -20.91 8.94
CA SER A 134 0.74 -21.61 8.69
C SER A 134 1.83 -21.36 9.73
N GLY A 135 1.53 -20.60 10.79
CA GLY A 135 2.49 -20.18 11.83
C GLY A 135 2.18 -18.79 12.39
N PRO A 136 2.99 -18.26 13.32
CA PRO A 136 2.76 -16.94 13.95
C PRO A 136 2.80 -15.81 12.92
N GLU A 137 2.01 -14.74 13.12
CA GLU A 137 2.04 -13.56 12.24
C GLU A 137 3.47 -13.06 12.02
N PRO A 138 3.82 -12.62 10.79
CA PRO A 138 5.14 -12.05 10.55
C PRO A 138 5.29 -10.72 11.30
N SER A 139 6.52 -10.41 11.66
CA SER A 139 6.91 -9.07 12.08
C SER A 139 6.88 -8.17 10.83
N VAL A 140 6.13 -7.07 10.88
CA VAL A 140 5.95 -6.16 9.74
C VAL A 140 6.71 -4.87 10.01
N ALA A 141 7.64 -4.53 9.10
CA ALA A 141 8.46 -3.32 9.21
C ALA A 141 7.70 -2.09 8.72
N ASN A 142 7.03 -2.24 7.59
CA ASN A 142 6.38 -1.15 6.89
C ASN A 142 5.21 -1.66 6.05
N VAL A 143 4.14 -0.87 6.05
CA VAL A 143 3.04 -0.94 5.09
C VAL A 143 2.81 0.49 4.64
N ALA A 144 3.13 0.78 3.39
CA ALA A 144 3.01 2.12 2.85
C ALA A 144 2.34 2.07 1.48
N PRO A 145 1.25 2.83 1.27
CA PRO A 145 0.81 3.15 -0.08
C PRO A 145 1.96 3.82 -0.84
N ALA A 146 2.07 3.56 -2.12
CA ALA A 146 2.79 4.40 -3.05
C ALA A 146 2.04 5.73 -3.15
N PHE A 147 2.20 6.57 -2.13
CA PHE A 147 1.72 7.93 -2.14
C PHE A 147 2.58 8.72 -3.11
N ALA A 148 2.23 8.62 -4.38
CA ALA A 148 2.45 9.74 -5.25
C ALA A 148 1.34 10.74 -4.92
N SER A 149 1.59 11.65 -3.97
CA SER A 149 0.89 12.94 -3.87
C SER A 149 1.18 13.81 -5.11
N ASN A 150 1.28 13.17 -6.26
CA ASN A 150 1.63 13.72 -7.52
C ASN A 150 0.31 13.88 -8.30
N PRO A 151 -0.17 15.10 -8.51
CA PRO A 151 -1.38 15.34 -9.30
C PRO A 151 -1.26 14.89 -10.77
N PHE A 152 -0.07 14.43 -11.21
CA PHE A 152 0.19 13.90 -12.54
C PHE A 152 0.18 12.36 -12.64
N THR A 153 0.03 11.62 -11.55
CA THR A 153 -0.02 10.15 -11.65
C THR A 153 -1.37 9.68 -12.19
N ASN A 154 -1.38 9.36 -13.48
CA ASN A 154 -2.52 8.72 -14.14
C ASN A 154 -2.71 7.25 -13.73
N TYR A 155 -1.70 6.66 -13.08
CA TYR A 155 -1.67 5.26 -12.65
C TYR A 155 -0.85 5.17 -11.34
N GLY A 156 -1.33 4.44 -10.34
CA GLY A 156 -0.46 3.95 -9.26
C GLY A 156 -0.75 4.40 -7.82
N THR A 157 -1.76 5.22 -7.55
CA THR A 157 -2.11 5.61 -6.15
C THR A 157 -2.67 4.47 -5.30
N GLY A 158 -2.99 3.33 -5.93
CA GLY A 158 -3.39 2.09 -5.28
C GLY A 158 -2.27 1.07 -5.08
N THR A 159 -1.01 1.35 -5.43
CA THR A 159 0.07 0.41 -5.12
C THR A 159 0.35 0.46 -3.62
N MET A 160 0.49 -0.70 -2.98
CA MET A 160 0.76 -0.81 -1.56
C MET A 160 2.06 -1.61 -1.42
N HIS A 161 3.06 -1.05 -0.72
CA HIS A 161 4.36 -1.66 -0.48
C HIS A 161 4.43 -2.22 0.94
N MET A 162 5.02 -3.39 1.08
CA MET A 162 5.21 -4.06 2.36
C MET A 162 6.63 -4.55 2.53
N THR A 163 7.12 -4.45 3.75
CA THR A 163 8.35 -5.11 4.20
C THR A 163 8.07 -5.87 5.48
N TRP A 164 8.44 -7.14 5.56
CA TRP A 164 8.16 -8.01 6.70
C TRP A 164 9.19 -9.14 6.83
N THR A 165 9.14 -9.86 7.95
CA THR A 165 9.93 -11.07 8.20
C THR A 165 9.09 -12.11 8.95
N TYR A 166 9.30 -13.39 8.66
CA TYR A 166 8.71 -14.47 9.46
C TYR A 166 9.57 -14.85 10.66
N ASP A 167 10.82 -14.38 10.71
CA ASP A 167 11.74 -14.60 11.81
C ASP A 167 11.36 -13.71 13.00
N GLN A 168 10.87 -14.33 14.07
CA GLN A 168 10.39 -13.63 15.27
C GLN A 168 11.53 -13.02 16.09
N ALA A 169 12.79 -13.42 15.85
CA ALA A 169 13.94 -12.79 16.48
C ALA A 169 14.28 -11.43 15.85
N ILE A 170 13.81 -11.16 14.63
CA ILE A 170 14.02 -9.89 13.94
C ILE A 170 12.92 -8.90 14.34
N SER A 171 13.34 -7.80 14.97
CA SER A 171 12.49 -6.65 15.27
C SER A 171 12.88 -5.47 14.37
N PHE A 172 11.88 -4.82 13.78
CA PHE A 172 12.07 -3.57 13.07
C PHE A 172 11.93 -2.40 14.05
N ARG A 173 12.89 -1.49 14.06
CA ARG A 173 12.81 -0.26 14.85
C ARG A 173 12.34 0.88 13.94
N ALA A 174 11.21 1.50 14.27
CA ALA A 174 10.63 2.61 13.50
C ALA A 174 11.52 3.87 13.49
N ALA A 175 12.42 4.01 14.46
CA ALA A 175 13.43 5.04 14.52
C ALA A 175 14.80 4.37 14.74
N ASN A 176 15.75 4.64 13.85
CA ASN A 176 17.15 4.40 14.16
C ASN A 176 17.54 5.48 15.18
N PRO A 177 17.94 5.14 16.42
CA PRO A 177 18.29 6.16 17.42
C PRO A 177 19.47 7.05 17.00
N ASP A 178 20.23 6.64 15.97
CA ASP A 178 21.41 7.34 15.45
C ASP A 178 21.15 8.28 14.26
N LEU A 179 19.89 8.45 13.83
CA LEU A 179 19.53 9.41 12.78
C LEU A 179 18.87 10.69 13.31
N SER A 180 18.81 10.86 14.63
CA SER A 180 18.45 12.15 15.20
C SER A 180 19.64 13.09 15.12
N THR A 181 19.45 14.16 14.34
CA THR A 181 20.13 15.46 14.45
C THR A 181 21.61 15.52 14.09
N ASP A 182 21.92 15.38 12.80
CA ASP A 182 22.87 16.31 12.20
C ASP A 182 22.53 16.63 10.74
N LEU A 183 21.62 17.59 10.55
CA LEU A 183 21.32 18.17 9.24
C LEU A 183 22.31 19.29 8.86
N SER A 184 23.34 19.57 9.68
CA SER A 184 24.36 20.58 9.35
C SER A 184 25.24 20.15 8.16
N VAL A 185 25.28 18.85 7.86
CA VAL A 185 26.05 18.27 6.75
C VAL A 185 25.47 18.63 5.37
N PHE A 186 24.17 18.94 5.29
CA PHE A 186 23.50 19.30 4.03
C PHE A 186 23.45 20.82 3.77
N GLY A 187 24.04 21.63 4.64
CA GLY A 187 24.01 23.09 4.59
C GLY A 187 25.27 23.79 4.06
N GLN A 188 26.19 23.05 3.41
CA GLN A 188 27.34 23.66 2.74
C GLN A 188 27.47 23.13 1.31
N THR A 189 26.91 23.87 0.36
CA THR A 189 27.53 24.17 -0.94
C THR A 189 26.79 25.34 -1.60
#